data_AF-A0A448MK92-F1
#
_entry.id   AF-A0A448MK92-F1
#
_cell.length_a   1.000
_cell.length_b   1.000
_cell.length_c   1.000
_cell.angle_alpha   90.00
_cell.angle_beta   90.00
_cell.angle_gamma   90.00
#
_symmetry.space_group_name_H-M   'P 1'
#
loop_
_entity.id
_entity.type
_entity.pdbx_description
1 polymer ?
#
loop_
_entity_poly.entity_id
_entity_poly.type
_entity_poly.pdbx_seq_one_letter_code
_entity_poly.pdbx_strand_id
1 'polypeptide(L)'
;METNAKDKDGQDVPDALVNPGDTVNYVDGNGTKANVTITKGERGNPDVFNVTYDVNTTNAVTNTTTGKAELPDATKGGDTLNATTITNLVNDVFHTVNATNKDEQIEATNGTTTVKAGDTLNFVAGKNLVVNQTDKTIAFGLSRDIDVGNITADNVTVGNTTITNGTISGLNPNLPNTNNNDEYKVGDEITKSQTLPSPLNITNAATVGDILNSGWNLQIMVKHVICETV
;
A
#
# COMPACT_ATOMS: atom_id res chain seq x y z
N MET A 1 -10.38 -65.15 9.47
CA MET A 1 -10.43 -64.03 8.51
C MET A 1 -9.14 -63.26 8.64
N GLU A 2 -8.41 -63.01 7.56
CA GLU A 2 -7.25 -62.10 7.60
C GLU A 2 -7.73 -60.69 7.91
N THR A 3 -7.03 -60.02 8.83
CA THR A 3 -7.38 -58.68 9.29
C THR A 3 -6.24 -57.70 9.07
N ASN A 4 -6.58 -56.43 8.92
CA ASN A 4 -5.64 -55.31 8.92
C ASN A 4 -5.35 -54.87 10.36
N ALA A 5 -4.92 -55.80 11.21
CA ALA A 5 -4.71 -55.56 12.63
C ALA A 5 -3.48 -54.68 12.90
N LYS A 6 -3.59 -53.86 13.94
CA LYS A 6 -2.47 -53.11 14.52
C LYS A 6 -2.29 -53.50 15.98
N ASP A 7 -1.05 -53.51 16.46
CA ASP A 7 -0.76 -53.74 17.88
C ASP A 7 -1.06 -52.50 18.73
N LYS A 8 -0.83 -52.60 20.05
CA LYS A 8 -1.07 -51.51 21.01
C LYS A 8 -0.26 -50.25 20.75
N ASP A 9 0.81 -50.35 19.96
CA ASP A 9 1.70 -49.24 19.62
C ASP A 9 1.41 -48.72 18.20
N GLY A 10 0.39 -49.26 17.52
CA GLY A 10 -0.07 -48.83 16.20
C GLY A 10 0.64 -49.48 15.01
N GLN A 11 1.50 -50.46 15.27
CA GLN A 11 2.28 -51.15 14.24
C GLN A 11 1.44 -52.24 13.59
N ASP A 12 1.57 -52.42 12.27
CA ASP A 12 0.85 -53.47 11.56
C ASP A 12 1.26 -54.86 12.07
N VAL A 13 0.26 -55.72 12.28
CA VAL A 13 0.44 -57.13 12.63
C VAL A 13 0.04 -57.97 11.42
N PRO A 14 1.00 -58.39 10.57
CA PRO A 14 0.73 -59.23 9.42
C PRO A 14 0.06 -60.54 9.84
N ASP A 15 -0.81 -61.06 8.98
CA ASP A 15 -1.46 -62.38 9.13
C ASP A 15 -2.27 -62.55 10.43
N ALA A 16 -2.72 -61.46 11.04
CA ALA A 16 -3.59 -61.51 12.19
C ALA A 16 -4.93 -62.17 11.83
N LEU A 17 -5.22 -63.30 12.47
CA LEU A 17 -6.43 -64.10 12.27
C LEU A 17 -7.39 -63.93 13.44
N VAL A 18 -8.66 -63.68 13.11
CA VAL A 18 -9.77 -63.85 14.06
C VAL A 18 -10.25 -65.31 13.99
N ASN A 19 -10.23 -65.99 15.14
CA ASN A 19 -10.62 -67.39 15.31
C ASN A 19 -12.01 -67.53 15.96
N PRO A 20 -12.68 -68.68 15.82
CA PRO A 20 -13.91 -68.96 16.55
C PRO A 20 -13.70 -68.85 18.07
N GLY A 21 -14.50 -68.01 18.74
CA GLY A 21 -14.41 -67.74 20.18
C GLY A 21 -13.72 -66.42 20.54
N ASP A 22 -13.02 -65.77 19.60
CA ASP A 22 -12.44 -64.45 19.82
C ASP A 22 -13.51 -63.35 19.93
N THR A 23 -13.22 -62.29 20.68
CA THR A 23 -14.07 -61.10 20.78
C THR A 23 -13.58 -60.00 19.85
N VAL A 24 -14.48 -59.43 19.06
CA VAL A 24 -14.21 -58.26 18.20
C VAL A 24 -15.03 -57.08 18.72
N ASN A 25 -14.35 -55.98 19.06
CA ASN A 25 -14.98 -54.75 19.52
C ASN A 25 -14.99 -53.70 18.42
N TYR A 26 -16.16 -53.12 18.16
CA TYR A 26 -16.30 -51.91 17.34
C TYR A 26 -16.31 -50.71 18.28
N VAL A 27 -15.25 -49.91 18.24
CA VAL A 27 -15.07 -48.75 19.12
C VAL A 27 -15.29 -47.46 18.35
N ASP A 28 -15.80 -46.44 19.05
CA ASP A 28 -15.93 -45.09 18.48
C ASP A 28 -14.55 -44.47 18.25
N GLY A 29 -14.42 -43.76 17.13
CA GLY A 29 -13.23 -43.00 16.78
C GLY A 29 -13.35 -41.54 17.21
N ASN A 30 -12.26 -40.78 17.08
CA ASN A 30 -12.33 -39.34 17.26
C ASN A 30 -13.08 -38.71 16.08
N GLY A 31 -14.35 -38.32 16.31
CA GLY A 31 -15.23 -37.76 15.27
C GLY A 31 -16.02 -38.79 14.45
N THR A 32 -15.95 -40.08 14.80
CA THR A 32 -16.77 -41.12 14.16
C THR A 32 -17.43 -42.02 15.20
N LYS A 33 -18.64 -42.48 14.89
CA LYS A 33 -19.39 -43.40 15.74
C LYS A 33 -19.64 -44.71 15.01
N ALA A 34 -19.26 -45.82 15.63
CA ALA A 34 -19.49 -47.14 15.06
C ALA A 34 -20.90 -47.62 15.42
N ASN A 35 -21.66 -48.05 14.42
CA ASN A 35 -22.99 -48.62 14.61
C ASN A 35 -23.04 -50.04 14.08
N VAL A 36 -23.54 -50.97 14.89
CA VAL A 36 -23.71 -52.37 14.50
C VAL A 36 -25.19 -52.69 14.47
N THR A 37 -25.68 -53.16 13.34
CA THR A 37 -27.05 -53.65 13.19
C THR A 37 -27.04 -55.10 12.78
N ILE A 38 -28.01 -55.87 13.29
CA ILE A 38 -28.12 -57.31 13.05
C ILE A 38 -29.40 -57.57 12.28
N THR A 39 -29.28 -58.21 11.14
CA THR A 39 -30.41 -58.77 10.40
C THR A 39 -30.44 -60.27 10.62
N LYS A 40 -31.49 -60.75 11.29
CA LYS A 40 -31.64 -62.18 11.59
C LYS A 40 -31.97 -62.97 10.33
N GLY A 41 -31.25 -64.07 10.12
CA GLY A 41 -31.54 -64.99 9.03
C GLY A 41 -32.83 -65.77 9.29
N GLU A 42 -33.65 -65.96 8.26
CA GLU A 42 -34.74 -66.93 8.34
C GLU A 42 -34.21 -68.35 8.44
N ARG A 43 -35.00 -69.27 9.00
CA ARG A 43 -34.64 -70.63 9.40
C ARG A 43 -33.70 -71.34 8.40
N GLY A 44 -32.41 -71.47 8.77
CA GLY A 44 -31.36 -72.12 7.99
C GLY A 44 -30.36 -71.15 7.33
N ASN A 45 -30.65 -69.85 7.32
CA ASN A 45 -29.76 -68.81 6.83
C ASN A 45 -28.94 -68.18 7.98
N PRO A 46 -27.69 -67.75 7.70
CA PRO A 46 -26.87 -67.07 8.69
C PRO A 46 -27.40 -65.66 9.01
N ASP A 47 -27.13 -65.18 10.22
CA ASP A 47 -27.33 -63.78 10.61
C ASP A 47 -26.32 -62.87 9.89
N VAL A 48 -26.73 -61.66 9.53
CA VAL A 48 -25.86 -60.65 8.91
C VAL A 48 -25.65 -59.47 9.86
N PHE A 49 -24.39 -59.13 10.09
CA PHE A 49 -23.98 -57.96 10.87
C PHE A 49 -23.54 -56.87 9.89
N ASN A 50 -24.24 -55.73 9.91
CA ASN A 50 -23.83 -54.56 9.16
C ASN A 50 -23.18 -53.56 10.11
N VAL A 51 -21.95 -53.17 9.78
CA VAL A 51 -21.21 -52.14 10.50
C VAL A 51 -21.22 -50.89 9.66
N THR A 52 -21.74 -49.80 10.21
CA THR A 52 -21.68 -48.48 9.60
C THR A 52 -20.93 -47.51 10.50
N TYR A 53 -20.46 -46.42 9.91
CA TYR A 53 -19.79 -45.36 10.63
C TYR A 53 -20.49 -44.05 10.34
N ASP A 54 -20.98 -43.40 11.39
CA ASP A 54 -21.38 -42.00 11.28
C ASP A 54 -20.14 -41.14 11.39
N VAL A 55 -20.07 -40.09 10.59
CA VAL A 55 -19.05 -39.04 10.70
C VAL A 55 -19.71 -37.85 11.39
N ASN A 56 -19.18 -37.46 12.54
CA ASN A 56 -19.62 -36.26 13.20
C ASN A 56 -19.22 -35.06 12.35
N THR A 57 -20.19 -34.18 12.11
CA THR A 57 -19.98 -32.94 11.37
C THR A 57 -20.31 -31.76 12.25
N THR A 58 -19.59 -30.67 12.04
CA THR A 58 -19.85 -29.40 12.70
C THR A 58 -19.86 -28.26 11.69
N ASN A 59 -20.23 -27.08 12.17
CA ASN A 59 -20.13 -25.84 11.40
C ASN A 59 -19.00 -24.97 11.93
N ALA A 60 -18.31 -24.32 11.01
CA ALA A 60 -17.48 -23.16 11.32
C ALA A 60 -18.16 -21.94 10.70
N VAL A 61 -18.09 -20.81 11.39
CA VAL A 61 -18.74 -19.56 10.98
C VAL A 61 -17.73 -18.44 10.98
N THR A 62 -17.97 -17.41 10.18
CA THR A 62 -17.24 -16.16 10.31
C THR A 62 -17.92 -15.29 11.35
N ASN A 63 -17.14 -14.75 12.26
CA ASN A 63 -17.56 -13.67 13.14
C ASN A 63 -17.75 -12.40 12.30
N THR A 64 -18.99 -11.95 12.11
CA THR A 64 -19.31 -10.81 11.24
C THR A 64 -18.79 -9.47 11.77
N THR A 65 -18.42 -9.39 13.04
CA THR A 65 -17.85 -8.17 13.64
C THR A 65 -16.35 -8.07 13.40
N THR A 66 -15.63 -9.19 13.53
CA THR A 66 -14.16 -9.21 13.40
C THR A 66 -13.70 -9.67 12.03
N GLY A 67 -14.43 -10.56 11.35
CA GLY A 67 -14.04 -11.23 10.10
C GLY A 67 -13.29 -12.54 10.30
N LYS A 68 -13.19 -13.03 11.55
CA LYS A 68 -12.42 -14.23 11.91
C LYS A 68 -13.27 -15.51 11.80
N ALA A 69 -12.66 -16.61 11.36
CA ALA A 69 -13.26 -17.95 11.46
C ALA A 69 -13.33 -18.45 12.92
N GLU A 70 -14.49 -18.95 13.33
CA GLU A 70 -14.76 -19.45 14.68
C GLU A 70 -15.57 -20.75 14.64
N LEU A 71 -15.33 -21.61 15.63
CA LEU A 71 -16.20 -22.73 15.95
C LEU A 71 -17.27 -22.22 16.91
N PRO A 72 -18.58 -22.29 16.58
CA PRO A 72 -19.65 -21.91 17.49
C PRO A 72 -19.64 -22.71 18.80
N ASP A 73 -19.16 -23.95 18.75
CA ASP A 73 -18.97 -24.82 19.90
C ASP A 73 -17.52 -25.35 19.89
N ALA A 74 -16.72 -24.84 20.83
CA ALA A 74 -15.30 -25.20 20.96
C ALA A 74 -15.08 -26.68 21.35
N THR A 75 -16.11 -27.37 21.84
CA THR A 75 -16.02 -28.81 22.16
C THR A 75 -16.03 -29.69 20.91
N LYS A 76 -16.36 -29.12 19.74
CA LYS A 76 -16.48 -29.81 18.45
C LYS A 76 -15.22 -29.76 17.59
N GLY A 77 -14.06 -29.45 18.16
CA GLY A 77 -12.79 -29.38 17.41
C GLY A 77 -12.34 -30.69 16.75
N GLY A 78 -12.89 -31.84 17.18
CA GLY A 78 -12.65 -33.16 16.57
C GLY A 78 -13.65 -33.56 15.48
N ASP A 79 -14.71 -32.78 15.27
CA ASP A 79 -15.72 -33.05 14.24
C ASP A 79 -15.28 -32.51 12.87
N THR A 80 -15.81 -33.09 11.80
CA THR A 80 -15.42 -32.73 10.43
C THR A 80 -16.23 -31.55 9.87
N LEU A 81 -15.64 -30.77 8.97
CA LEU A 81 -16.37 -29.78 8.17
C LEU A 81 -16.68 -30.37 6.78
N ASN A 82 -17.88 -30.15 6.29
CA ASN A 82 -18.25 -30.53 4.91
C ASN A 82 -17.86 -29.42 3.91
N ALA A 83 -17.88 -29.75 2.62
CA ALA A 83 -17.48 -28.84 1.54
C ALA A 83 -18.29 -27.52 1.54
N THR A 84 -19.61 -27.59 1.73
CA THR A 84 -20.48 -26.41 1.78
C THR A 84 -20.09 -25.47 2.91
N THR A 85 -19.83 -26.00 4.10
CA THR A 85 -19.40 -25.21 5.27
C THR A 85 -18.05 -24.53 5.01
N ILE A 86 -17.09 -25.24 4.40
CA ILE A 86 -15.77 -24.68 4.09
C ILE A 86 -15.90 -23.56 3.04
N THR A 87 -16.68 -23.76 1.99
CA THR A 87 -16.88 -22.74 0.94
C THR A 87 -17.49 -21.47 1.51
N ASN A 88 -18.52 -21.59 2.36
CA ASN A 88 -19.13 -20.43 3.00
C ASN A 88 -18.14 -19.72 3.93
N LEU A 89 -17.46 -20.47 4.79
CA LEU A 89 -16.45 -19.90 5.70
C LEU A 89 -15.38 -19.11 4.94
N VAL A 90 -14.78 -19.70 3.90
CA VAL A 90 -13.71 -19.05 3.12
C VAL A 90 -14.21 -17.80 2.39
N ASN A 91 -15.43 -17.80 1.88
CA ASN A 91 -16.02 -16.64 1.21
C ASN A 91 -16.37 -15.52 2.19
N ASP A 92 -16.64 -15.87 3.44
CA ASP A 92 -17.12 -14.92 4.45
C ASP A 92 -16.01 -14.38 5.35
N VAL A 93 -14.86 -15.06 5.51
CA VAL A 93 -13.73 -14.53 6.29
C VAL A 93 -13.06 -13.36 5.58
N PHE A 94 -12.68 -12.34 6.36
CA PHE A 94 -12.03 -11.14 5.83
C PHE A 94 -11.07 -10.52 6.83
N HIS A 95 -10.15 -9.71 6.32
CA HIS A 95 -9.50 -8.67 7.08
C HIS A 95 -10.13 -7.33 6.69
N THR A 96 -10.04 -6.34 7.56
CA THR A 96 -10.50 -4.99 7.24
C THR A 96 -9.34 -4.18 6.70
N VAL A 97 -9.60 -3.31 5.73
CA VAL A 97 -8.63 -2.33 5.24
C VAL A 97 -9.14 -0.94 5.58
N ASN A 98 -8.26 -0.10 6.10
CA ASN A 98 -8.54 1.28 6.43
C ASN A 98 -7.50 2.20 5.79
N ALA A 99 -7.96 3.31 5.21
CA ALA A 99 -7.13 4.36 4.65
C ALA A 99 -7.29 5.63 5.48
N THR A 100 -6.20 6.18 6.01
CA THR A 100 -6.23 7.36 6.88
C THR A 100 -5.17 8.37 6.44
N ASN A 101 -5.57 9.63 6.37
CA ASN A 101 -4.68 10.76 6.05
C ASN A 101 -4.33 11.50 7.34
N LYS A 102 -3.04 11.76 7.56
CA LYS A 102 -2.52 12.52 8.71
C LYS A 102 -1.76 13.73 8.23
N ASP A 103 -1.80 14.80 9.02
CA ASP A 103 -0.98 16.00 8.81
C ASP A 103 0.38 15.92 9.54
N GLU A 104 0.86 14.69 9.74
CA GLU A 104 2.11 14.39 10.44
C GLU A 104 3.10 13.76 9.47
N GLN A 105 4.38 14.10 9.61
CA GLN A 105 5.43 13.38 8.92
C GLN A 105 5.53 11.96 9.50
N ILE A 106 5.59 10.97 8.61
CA ILE A 106 5.79 9.58 9.00
C ILE A 106 7.28 9.27 8.86
N GLU A 107 7.91 8.88 9.96
CA GLU A 107 9.32 8.52 9.98
C GLU A 107 9.54 7.10 9.44
N ALA A 108 10.59 6.93 8.63
CA ALA A 108 10.91 5.65 8.03
C ALA A 108 11.28 4.62 9.11
N THR A 109 10.51 3.54 9.18
CA THR A 109 10.79 2.40 10.04
C THR A 109 10.56 1.12 9.23
N ASN A 110 11.48 0.17 9.34
CA ASN A 110 11.32 -1.14 8.74
C ASN A 110 10.66 -2.09 9.75
N GLY A 111 9.65 -2.85 9.31
CA GLY A 111 8.99 -3.85 10.12
C GLY A 111 8.25 -4.85 9.24
N THR A 112 8.08 -6.07 9.74
CA THR A 112 7.27 -7.10 9.11
C THR A 112 6.26 -7.63 10.11
N THR A 113 5.05 -7.91 9.64
CA THR A 113 4.00 -8.54 10.43
C THR A 113 3.13 -9.40 9.52
N THR A 114 2.45 -10.38 10.10
CA THR A 114 1.43 -11.17 9.39
C THR A 114 0.07 -10.53 9.58
N VAL A 115 -0.75 -10.49 8.53
CA VAL A 115 -2.16 -10.06 8.60
C VAL A 115 -3.04 -11.30 8.51
N LYS A 116 -3.83 -11.56 9.55
CA LYS A 116 -4.81 -12.63 9.58
C LYS A 116 -6.21 -12.09 9.27
N ALA A 117 -7.12 -12.97 8.89
CA ALA A 117 -8.55 -12.65 8.92
C ALA A 117 -8.95 -12.26 10.36
N GLY A 118 -9.74 -11.21 10.52
CA GLY A 118 -9.91 -10.55 11.83
C GLY A 118 -9.17 -9.22 11.96
N ASP A 119 -7.98 -9.12 11.36
CA ASP A 119 -7.10 -7.98 11.57
C ASP A 119 -7.52 -6.78 10.71
N THR A 120 -7.08 -5.58 11.12
CA THR A 120 -7.21 -4.35 10.33
C THR A 120 -5.86 -3.94 9.75
N LEU A 121 -5.77 -3.86 8.43
CA LEU A 121 -4.64 -3.32 7.71
C LEU A 121 -4.84 -1.81 7.49
N ASN A 122 -4.00 -0.99 8.11
CA ASN A 122 -4.08 0.46 8.03
C ASN A 122 -3.05 1.00 7.03
N PHE A 123 -3.53 1.65 5.97
CA PHE A 123 -2.72 2.49 5.10
C PHE A 123 -2.82 3.93 5.61
N VAL A 124 -1.72 4.43 6.17
CA VAL A 124 -1.67 5.78 6.73
C VAL A 124 -0.77 6.63 5.85
N ALA A 125 -1.36 7.64 5.20
CA ALA A 125 -0.60 8.66 4.50
C ALA A 125 -0.20 9.77 5.49
N GLY A 126 1.07 10.15 5.46
CA GLY A 126 1.56 11.32 6.18
C GLY A 126 1.34 12.62 5.41
N LYS A 127 1.92 13.69 5.94
CA LYS A 127 1.91 15.03 5.32
C LYS A 127 2.31 14.97 3.83
N ASN A 128 1.61 15.75 3.00
CA ASN A 128 1.75 15.86 1.54
C ASN A 128 1.36 14.63 0.71
N LEU A 129 1.07 13.48 1.31
CA LEU A 129 0.50 12.32 0.65
C LEU A 129 -0.98 12.21 0.96
N VAL A 130 -1.74 11.66 0.02
CA VAL A 130 -3.14 11.31 0.19
C VAL A 130 -3.31 9.85 -0.17
N VAL A 131 -3.93 9.10 0.75
CA VAL A 131 -4.48 7.78 0.49
C VAL A 131 -6.00 7.87 0.49
N ASN A 132 -6.61 7.33 -0.55
CA ASN A 132 -8.06 7.22 -0.67
C ASN A 132 -8.44 5.77 -0.97
N GLN A 133 -9.34 5.22 -0.18
CA GLN A 133 -9.92 3.92 -0.43
C GLN A 133 -11.33 4.11 -0.97
N THR A 134 -11.61 3.51 -2.12
CA THR A 134 -12.95 3.44 -2.69
C THR A 134 -13.18 2.01 -3.13
N ASP A 135 -14.20 1.36 -2.55
CA ASP A 135 -14.46 -0.07 -2.71
C ASP A 135 -13.21 -0.92 -2.42
N LYS A 136 -12.74 -1.64 -3.44
CA LYS A 136 -11.57 -2.54 -3.41
C LYS A 136 -10.32 -1.89 -4.00
N THR A 137 -10.34 -0.57 -4.21
CA THR A 137 -9.23 0.19 -4.78
C THR A 137 -8.65 1.14 -3.74
N ILE A 138 -7.33 1.07 -3.56
CA ILE A 138 -6.56 2.02 -2.78
C ILE A 138 -5.76 2.86 -3.76
N ALA A 139 -6.04 4.16 -3.79
CA ALA A 139 -5.34 5.12 -4.62
C ALA A 139 -4.41 5.96 -3.75
N PHE A 140 -3.22 6.23 -4.26
CA PHE A 140 -2.25 7.14 -3.66
C PHE A 140 -2.04 8.33 -4.59
N GLY A 141 -1.92 9.50 -4.00
CA GLY A 141 -1.63 10.74 -4.71
C GLY A 141 -0.89 11.72 -3.82
N LEU A 142 -0.44 12.80 -4.43
CA LEU A 142 0.04 13.96 -3.68
C LEU A 142 -1.16 14.82 -3.26
N SER A 143 -1.01 15.50 -2.12
CA SER A 143 -1.91 16.59 -1.77
C SER A 143 -1.86 17.67 -2.87
N ARG A 144 -2.98 18.36 -3.08
CA ARG A 144 -3.03 19.52 -3.98
C ARG A 144 -2.05 20.60 -3.51
N ASP A 145 -2.04 20.83 -2.21
CA ASP A 145 -1.22 21.84 -1.55
C ASP A 145 -0.06 21.11 -0.86
N ILE A 146 1.18 21.48 -1.22
CA ILE A 146 2.42 20.86 -0.71
C ILE A 146 3.07 21.81 0.28
N ASP A 147 3.15 21.40 1.54
CA ASP A 147 3.81 22.14 2.62
C ASP A 147 5.14 21.50 2.96
N VAL A 148 6.24 22.19 2.64
CA VAL A 148 7.62 21.76 2.90
C VAL A 148 8.42 22.91 3.48
N GLY A 149 9.26 22.63 4.47
CA GLY A 149 10.09 23.66 5.11
C GLY A 149 11.26 24.14 4.23
N ASN A 150 11.83 23.26 3.41
CA ASN A 150 12.85 23.60 2.43
C ASN A 150 12.73 22.72 1.17
N ILE A 151 13.28 23.22 0.07
CA ILE A 151 13.39 22.49 -1.20
C ILE A 151 14.87 22.39 -1.53
N THR A 152 15.41 21.17 -1.60
CA THR A 152 16.73 20.89 -2.16
C THR A 152 16.53 20.19 -3.49
N ALA A 153 16.86 20.87 -4.59
CA ALA A 153 16.71 20.38 -5.96
C ALA A 153 17.78 21.00 -6.86
N ASP A 154 18.18 20.30 -7.91
CA ASP A 154 19.12 20.82 -8.92
C ASP A 154 18.54 22.03 -9.65
N ASN A 155 17.26 21.96 -10.00
CA ASN A 155 16.49 23.05 -10.57
C ASN A 155 15.04 23.04 -10.06
N VAL A 156 14.46 24.23 -9.92
CA VAL A 156 13.02 24.43 -9.68
C VAL A 156 12.49 25.32 -10.78
N THR A 157 11.45 24.89 -11.47
CA THR A 157 10.80 25.68 -12.53
C THR A 157 9.36 25.98 -12.16
N VAL A 158 8.99 27.26 -12.13
CA VAL A 158 7.64 27.76 -11.85
C VAL A 158 7.18 28.55 -13.08
N GLY A 159 6.40 27.90 -13.94
CA GLY A 159 6.10 28.45 -15.26
C GLY A 159 7.38 28.65 -16.06
N ASN A 160 7.73 29.91 -16.38
CA ASN A 160 8.94 30.25 -17.12
C ASN A 160 10.14 30.61 -16.23
N THR A 161 9.94 30.75 -14.92
CA THR A 161 11.01 31.15 -13.98
C THR A 161 11.74 29.92 -13.44
N THR A 162 13.07 29.94 -13.43
CA THR A 162 13.89 28.83 -12.94
C THR A 162 14.83 29.31 -11.83
N ILE A 163 15.01 28.47 -10.79
CA ILE A 163 16.01 28.66 -9.73
C ILE A 163 17.06 27.54 -9.87
N THR A 164 18.33 27.91 -10.05
CA THR A 164 19.45 26.96 -10.18
C THR A 164 20.70 27.53 -9.51
N ASN A 165 21.27 26.79 -8.55
CA ASN A 165 22.49 27.18 -7.81
C ASN A 165 22.46 28.63 -7.29
N GLY A 166 21.32 29.07 -6.74
CA GLY A 166 21.14 30.43 -6.22
C GLY A 166 20.87 31.52 -7.26
N THR A 167 20.88 31.18 -8.55
CA THR A 167 20.50 32.10 -9.65
C THR A 167 19.01 31.97 -9.95
N ILE A 168 18.32 33.11 -10.15
CA ILE A 168 16.94 33.18 -10.63
C ILE A 168 16.97 33.68 -12.08
N SER A 169 16.37 32.94 -13.01
CA SER A 169 16.29 33.27 -14.44
C SER A 169 14.87 33.12 -14.99
N GLY A 170 14.63 33.60 -16.21
CA GLY A 170 13.31 33.51 -16.85
C GLY A 170 12.24 34.44 -16.25
N LEU A 171 12.67 35.51 -15.57
CA LEU A 171 11.81 36.61 -15.17
C LEU A 171 11.42 37.45 -16.40
N ASN A 172 10.17 37.89 -16.45
CA ASN A 172 9.72 38.82 -17.48
C ASN A 172 10.29 40.22 -17.21
N PRO A 173 10.85 40.92 -18.22
CA PRO A 173 11.27 42.31 -18.06
C PRO A 173 10.05 43.20 -17.81
N ASN A 174 10.25 44.19 -16.94
CA ASN A 174 9.22 45.17 -16.58
C ASN A 174 9.33 46.45 -17.40
N LEU A 175 10.49 46.69 -18.02
CA LEU A 175 10.75 47.81 -18.90
C LEU A 175 10.94 47.33 -20.35
N PRO A 176 10.49 48.11 -21.35
CA PRO A 176 10.82 47.84 -22.73
C PRO A 176 12.34 47.91 -22.94
N ASN A 177 12.86 47.06 -23.84
CA ASN A 177 14.26 47.10 -24.20
C ASN A 177 14.67 48.50 -24.66
N THR A 178 15.75 49.02 -24.09
CA THR A 178 16.44 50.22 -24.56
C THR A 178 17.85 49.83 -24.95
N ASN A 179 18.41 50.50 -25.93
CA ASN A 179 19.75 50.21 -26.41
C ASN A 179 20.74 51.17 -25.76
N ASN A 180 21.77 50.62 -25.13
CA ASN A 180 22.94 51.34 -24.66
C ASN A 180 24.15 51.00 -25.55
N ASN A 181 25.17 51.85 -25.54
CA ASN A 181 26.46 51.51 -26.15
C ASN A 181 27.28 50.63 -25.19
N ASP A 182 26.98 49.33 -25.14
CA ASP A 182 27.68 48.32 -24.32
C ASP A 182 28.00 47.03 -25.10
N GLU A 183 28.72 46.11 -24.46
CA GLU A 183 29.17 44.84 -25.07
C GLU A 183 28.02 43.89 -25.44
N TYR A 184 26.83 44.07 -24.87
CA TYR A 184 25.67 43.19 -25.09
C TYR A 184 24.73 43.69 -26.19
N LYS A 185 24.83 44.98 -26.59
CA LYS A 185 23.99 45.65 -27.61
C LYS A 185 24.80 46.45 -28.63
N VAL A 186 25.84 45.84 -29.20
CA VAL A 186 26.73 46.47 -30.19
C VAL A 186 25.99 46.75 -31.51
N GLY A 187 25.98 48.02 -31.93
CA GLY A 187 25.50 48.43 -33.26
C GLY A 187 24.05 48.89 -33.32
N ASP A 188 23.30 48.76 -32.23
CA ASP A 188 21.94 49.28 -32.13
C ASP A 188 21.95 50.80 -31.83
N GLU A 189 20.98 51.54 -32.37
CA GLU A 189 20.86 52.98 -32.08
C GLU A 189 20.55 53.23 -30.60
N ILE A 190 21.36 54.07 -29.95
CA ILE A 190 21.21 54.43 -28.53
C ILE A 190 19.82 55.04 -28.30
N THR A 191 19.07 54.45 -27.38
CA THR A 191 17.74 54.94 -27.00
C THR A 191 17.90 56.14 -26.05
N LYS A 192 17.54 57.34 -26.51
CA LYS A 192 17.75 58.59 -25.75
C LYS A 192 16.67 58.92 -24.73
N SER A 193 15.49 58.29 -24.83
CA SER A 193 14.35 58.55 -23.95
C SER A 193 13.34 57.42 -24.02
N GLN A 194 12.73 57.08 -22.88
CA GLN A 194 11.60 56.18 -22.80
C GLN A 194 10.53 56.78 -21.87
N THR A 195 9.29 56.78 -22.32
CA THR A 195 8.16 57.21 -21.49
C THR A 195 7.85 56.15 -20.44
N LEU A 196 7.44 56.59 -19.25
CA LEU A 196 7.03 55.71 -18.17
C LEU A 196 5.98 54.70 -18.67
N PRO A 197 6.20 53.38 -18.54
CA PRO A 197 5.23 52.38 -18.97
C PRO A 197 3.91 52.47 -18.21
N SER A 198 2.79 52.27 -18.92
CA SER A 198 1.44 52.19 -18.35
C SER A 198 0.82 50.85 -18.73
N PRO A 199 0.48 49.96 -17.78
CA PRO A 199 0.60 50.07 -16.32
C PRO A 199 1.99 49.69 -15.77
N LEU A 200 2.40 50.30 -14.66
CA LEU A 200 3.60 49.91 -13.90
C LEU A 200 3.28 48.80 -12.90
N ASN A 201 4.08 47.73 -12.91
CA ASN A 201 4.06 46.72 -11.86
C ASN A 201 5.20 46.98 -10.88
N ILE A 202 4.87 47.56 -9.72
CA ILE A 202 5.85 47.93 -8.69
C ILE A 202 6.18 46.78 -7.71
N THR A 203 5.55 45.62 -7.89
CA THR A 203 5.73 44.45 -7.01
C THR A 203 6.54 43.33 -7.66
N ASN A 204 6.83 43.44 -8.96
CA ASN A 204 7.67 42.49 -9.67
C ASN A 204 9.16 42.69 -9.36
N ALA A 205 9.92 41.60 -9.38
CA ALA A 205 11.38 41.67 -9.39
C ALA A 205 11.88 42.28 -10.72
N ALA A 206 12.89 43.15 -10.65
CA ALA A 206 13.56 43.71 -11.82
C ALA A 206 14.58 42.72 -12.39
N THR A 207 14.63 42.61 -13.72
CA THR A 207 15.72 41.91 -14.42
C THR A 207 16.96 42.80 -14.51
N VAL A 208 18.14 42.22 -14.78
CA VAL A 208 19.35 43.02 -15.09
C VAL A 208 19.10 43.93 -16.30
N GLY A 209 18.31 43.46 -17.28
CA GLY A 209 17.87 44.28 -18.41
C GLY A 209 17.08 45.51 -17.98
N ASP A 210 16.17 45.39 -17.01
CA ASP A 210 15.43 46.55 -16.47
C ASP A 210 16.37 47.60 -15.85
N ILE A 211 17.38 47.16 -15.10
CA ILE A 211 18.36 48.06 -14.48
C ILE A 211 19.17 48.78 -15.56
N LEU A 212 19.68 48.05 -16.56
CA LEU A 212 20.42 48.63 -17.69
C LEU A 212 19.54 49.59 -18.51
N ASN A 213 18.26 49.25 -18.71
CA ASN A 213 17.33 50.07 -19.48
C ASN A 213 16.87 51.34 -18.74
N SER A 214 16.95 51.35 -17.41
CA SER A 214 16.64 52.52 -16.58
C SER A 214 17.74 53.59 -16.58
N GLY A 215 18.85 53.38 -17.31
CA GLY A 215 19.95 54.33 -17.41
C GLY A 215 20.97 54.26 -16.27
N TRP A 216 20.86 53.29 -15.36
CA TRP A 216 21.83 53.04 -14.28
C TRP A 216 23.04 52.23 -14.75
N ASN A 217 23.57 52.56 -15.93
CA ASN A 217 24.82 51.99 -16.45
C ASN A 217 26.01 52.84 -15.95
N LEU A 218 26.58 52.49 -14.80
CA LEU A 218 27.76 53.18 -14.25
C LEU A 218 29.00 52.84 -15.08
N GLN A 219 29.29 53.65 -16.09
CA GLN A 219 30.54 53.56 -16.86
C GLN A 219 31.66 54.31 -16.11
N ILE A 220 32.72 53.61 -15.72
CA ILE A 220 33.94 54.25 -15.21
C ILE A 220 34.59 55.03 -16.36
N MET A 221 34.51 56.36 -16.32
CA MET A 221 35.31 57.20 -17.20
C MET A 221 36.74 57.30 -16.68
N VAL A 222 37.67 56.54 -17.26
CA VAL A 222 39.11 56.79 -17.07
C VAL A 222 39.49 58.00 -17.92
N LYS A 223 39.47 59.20 -17.33
CA LYS A 223 40.08 60.38 -17.95
C LYS A 223 41.60 60.22 -17.88
N HIS A 224 42.23 59.88 -19.00
CA HIS A 224 43.67 59.95 -19.15
C HIS A 224 44.08 61.43 -19.24
N VAL A 225 44.57 62.01 -18.14
CA VAL A 225 45.16 63.35 -18.15
C VAL A 225 46.60 63.20 -18.65
N ILE A 226 46.83 63.48 -19.93
CA ILE A 226 48.18 63.71 -20.43
C ILE A 226 48.54 65.14 -19.99
N CYS A 227 49.40 65.24 -18.98
CA CYS A 227 50.10 66.48 -18.68
C CYS A 227 51.23 66.61 -19.70
N GLU A 228 51.03 67.38 -20.78
CA GLU A 228 52.15 67.84 -21.60
C GLU A 228 52.84 68.99 -20.87
N THR A 229 54.02 68.71 -20.32
CA THR A 229 54.92 69.73 -19.83
C THR A 229 55.66 70.32 -21.03
N VAL A 230 55.48 71.63 -21.27
CA VAL A 230 56.28 72.44 -22.20
C VAL A 230 57.61 72.79 -21.55
#